data_AF-A0A239FCM1-F1
#
_entry.id   AF-A0A239FCM1-F1
#
_cell.length_a   1.000
_cell.length_b   1.000
_cell.length_c   1.000
_cell.angle_alpha   90.00
_cell.angle_beta   90.00
_cell.angle_gamma   90.00
#
_symmetry.space_group_name_H-M   'P 1'
#
loop_
_entity.id
_entity.type
_entity.pdbx_description
1 polymer ?
#
loop_
_entity_poly.entity_id
_entity_poly.type
_entity_poly.pdbx_seq_one_letter_code
_entity_poly.pdbx_strand_id
1 'polypeptide(L)'
;MDSDSEKRRPNVWNCSCGRLWTGLAQAHCPTCHEHFSSASLFDRHRPRGVCVQPATARRANGEPLFRASQNRYGTTWVTYDSRAHPHSLPTE
;
A
#
# COMPACT_ATOMS: atom_id res chain seq x y z
N MET A 1 -23.29 21.05 28.97
CA MET A 1 -23.98 19.97 28.24
C MET A 1 -22.92 19.27 27.43
N ASP A 2 -22.29 18.33 28.11
CA ASP A 2 -21.18 17.53 27.62
C ASP A 2 -21.64 16.54 26.55
N SER A 3 -20.73 16.31 25.60
CA SER A 3 -20.50 15.03 24.96
C SER A 3 -21.65 14.42 24.14
N ASP A 4 -21.62 14.65 22.83
CA ASP A 4 -21.74 13.52 21.91
C ASP A 4 -20.87 13.75 20.66
N SER A 5 -19.58 13.53 20.83
CA SER A 5 -18.69 13.28 19.70
C SER A 5 -18.98 11.85 19.24
N GLU A 6 -20.10 11.69 18.54
CA GLU A 6 -20.54 10.41 17.98
C GLU A 6 -19.43 9.95 17.04
N LYS A 7 -18.54 9.10 17.59
CA LYS A 7 -17.33 8.63 16.92
C LYS A 7 -17.75 7.95 15.64
N ARG A 8 -17.71 8.67 14.50
CA ARG A 8 -17.95 8.11 13.17
C ARG A 8 -17.14 6.84 13.06
N ARG A 9 -17.82 5.68 13.10
CA ARG A 9 -17.16 4.41 12.90
C ARG A 9 -16.52 4.47 11.51
N PRO A 10 -15.21 4.20 11.38
CA PRO A 10 -14.58 4.26 10.08
C PRO A 10 -15.25 3.22 9.19
N ASN A 11 -15.66 3.62 7.99
CA ASN A 11 -16.13 2.67 6.98
C ASN A 11 -14.99 1.68 6.69
N VAL A 12 -15.27 0.39 6.88
CA VAL A 12 -14.35 -0.69 6.55
C VAL A 12 -14.84 -1.32 5.24
N TRP A 13 -14.02 -1.22 4.20
CA TRP A 13 -14.24 -1.93 2.95
C TRP A 13 -13.60 -3.31 3.00
N ASN A 14 -14.20 -4.24 2.27
CA ASN A 14 -13.72 -5.61 2.19
C ASN A 14 -13.73 -6.13 0.74
N CYS A 15 -12.93 -7.16 0.48
CA CYS A 15 -12.96 -7.96 -0.74
C CYS A 15 -13.21 -9.43 -0.36
N SER A 16 -13.78 -10.22 -1.26
CA SER A 16 -13.99 -11.67 -1.10
C SER A 16 -12.71 -12.44 -0.82
N CYS A 17 -11.53 -11.90 -1.16
CA CYS A 17 -10.24 -12.48 -0.80
C CYS A 17 -9.86 -12.28 0.69
N GLY A 18 -10.78 -11.79 1.52
CA GLY A 18 -10.58 -11.55 2.96
C GLY A 18 -9.85 -10.25 3.30
N ARG A 19 -9.52 -9.42 2.29
CA ARG A 19 -8.80 -8.17 2.51
C ARG A 19 -9.71 -7.09 3.06
N LEU A 20 -9.22 -6.32 4.03
CA LEU A 20 -9.92 -5.19 4.65
C LEU A 20 -9.12 -3.89 4.48
N TRP A 21 -9.80 -2.75 4.42
CA TRP A 21 -9.17 -1.42 4.40
C TRP A 21 -10.14 -0.29 4.79
N THR A 22 -9.60 0.88 5.15
CA THR A 22 -10.39 2.02 5.66
C THR A 22 -10.05 3.36 5.05
N GLY A 23 -9.07 3.44 4.13
CA GLY A 23 -8.81 4.66 3.34
C GLY A 23 -9.48 4.61 1.96
N LEU A 24 -10.27 5.65 1.61
CA LEU A 24 -10.92 5.79 0.30
C LEU A 24 -9.92 5.79 -0.86
N ALA A 25 -8.71 6.29 -0.61
CA ALA A 25 -7.65 6.31 -1.60
C ALA A 25 -7.06 4.92 -1.88
N GLN A 26 -7.21 3.97 -0.95
CA GLN A 26 -6.57 2.67 -1.08
C GLN A 26 -7.19 1.84 -2.21
N ALA A 27 -6.36 1.03 -2.86
CA ALA A 27 -6.74 0.22 -4.00
C ALA A 27 -6.31 -1.23 -3.82
N HIS A 28 -7.18 -2.16 -4.20
CA HIS A 28 -6.93 -3.60 -4.18
C HIS A 28 -6.85 -4.13 -5.61
N CYS A 29 -5.85 -4.96 -5.90
CA CYS A 29 -5.77 -5.62 -7.19
C CYS A 29 -6.57 -6.92 -7.20
N PRO A 30 -7.61 -7.06 -8.04
CA PRO A 30 -8.42 -8.28 -8.07
C PRO A 30 -7.68 -9.48 -8.67
N THR A 31 -6.56 -9.27 -9.37
CA THR A 31 -5.79 -10.33 -10.02
C THR A 31 -4.77 -10.99 -9.10
N CYS A 32 -3.97 -10.19 -8.37
CA CYS A 32 -2.93 -10.71 -7.48
C CYS A 32 -3.22 -10.50 -5.99
N HIS A 33 -4.35 -9.86 -5.66
CA HIS A 33 -4.79 -9.54 -4.31
C HIS A 33 -3.87 -8.63 -3.47
N GLU A 34 -2.86 -8.05 -4.10
CA GLU A 34 -2.01 -7.04 -3.48
C GLU A 34 -2.78 -5.74 -3.23
N HIS A 35 -2.41 -5.05 -2.16
CA HIS A 35 -3.12 -3.87 -1.68
C HIS A 35 -2.20 -2.64 -1.68
N PHE A 36 -2.69 -1.52 -2.18
CA PHE A 36 -1.92 -0.29 -2.40
C PHE A 36 -2.55 0.88 -1.64
N SER A 37 -1.73 1.81 -1.16
CA SER A 37 -2.24 2.97 -0.41
C SER A 37 -2.90 4.04 -1.29
N SER A 38 -2.76 3.94 -2.62
CA SER A 38 -3.38 4.84 -3.58
C SER A 38 -3.70 4.15 -4.91
N ALA A 39 -4.69 4.67 -5.65
CA ALA A 39 -4.97 4.26 -7.02
C ALA A 39 -3.74 4.42 -7.95
N SER A 40 -2.97 5.50 -7.80
CA SER A 40 -1.75 5.70 -8.60
C SER A 40 -0.68 4.62 -8.36
N LEU A 41 -0.61 4.05 -7.15
CA LEU A 41 0.29 2.94 -6.87
C LEU A 41 -0.21 1.62 -7.46
N PHE A 42 -1.53 1.42 -7.47
CA PHE A 42 -2.15 0.31 -8.19
C PHE A 42 -1.86 0.39 -9.70
N ASP A 43 -1.98 1.56 -10.32
CA ASP A 43 -1.66 1.75 -11.74
C ASP A 43 -0.18 1.47 -12.03
N ARG A 44 0.71 1.94 -11.15
CA ARG A 44 2.16 1.65 -11.24
C ARG A 44 2.49 0.18 -11.05
N HIS A 45 1.65 -0.58 -10.34
CA HIS A 45 1.76 -2.02 -10.22
C HIS A 45 1.31 -2.75 -11.50
N ARG A 46 0.54 -2.08 -12.37
CA ARG A 46 0.04 -2.66 -13.63
C ARG A 46 0.54 -1.92 -14.86
N PRO A 47 1.86 -1.80 -15.09
CA PRO A 47 2.36 -1.20 -16.32
C PRO A 47 1.80 -1.98 -17.51
N ARG A 48 1.12 -1.26 -18.43
CA ARG A 48 0.44 -1.86 -19.60
C ARG A 48 -0.60 -2.93 -19.23
N GLY A 49 -1.20 -2.83 -18.05
CA GLY A 49 -2.25 -3.74 -17.57
C GLY A 49 -1.74 -5.04 -16.92
N VAL A 50 -0.43 -5.29 -16.93
CA VAL A 50 0.18 -6.53 -16.41
C VAL A 50 0.67 -6.35 -14.98
N CYS A 51 0.25 -7.22 -14.08
CA CYS A 51 0.66 -7.19 -12.68
C CYS A 51 2.17 -7.44 -12.53
N VAL A 52 2.88 -6.50 -11.89
CA VAL A 52 4.25 -6.73 -11.39
C VAL A 52 4.23 -7.03 -9.89
N GLN A 53 5.11 -7.92 -9.43
CA GLN A 53 5.21 -8.27 -8.02
C GLN A 53 5.76 -7.09 -7.21
N PRO A 54 5.01 -6.49 -6.27
CA PRO A 54 5.44 -5.26 -5.63
C PRO A 54 6.74 -5.38 -4.82
N ALA A 55 6.98 -6.55 -4.22
CA ALA A 55 8.20 -6.84 -3.45
C ALA A 55 9.49 -6.76 -4.30
N THR A 56 9.42 -7.14 -5.58
CA THR A 56 10.57 -7.20 -6.49
C THR A 56 10.58 -6.12 -7.55
N ALA A 57 9.48 -5.36 -7.72
CA ALA A 57 9.40 -4.26 -8.66
C ALA A 57 10.46 -3.18 -8.33
N ARG A 58 11.22 -2.78 -9.36
CA ARG A 58 12.27 -1.76 -9.30
C ARG A 58 12.01 -0.65 -10.30
N ARG A 59 12.50 0.54 -9.98
CA ARG A 59 12.63 1.68 -10.88
C ARG A 59 13.84 1.45 -11.81
N ALA A 60 13.97 2.28 -12.85
CA ALA A 60 15.09 2.21 -13.78
C ALA A 60 16.46 2.43 -13.11
N ASN A 61 16.51 3.18 -12.01
CA ASN A 61 17.72 3.40 -11.20
C ASN A 61 18.03 2.27 -10.20
N GLY A 62 17.29 1.15 -10.25
CA GLY A 62 17.48 0.01 -9.36
C GLY A 62 16.80 0.13 -7.99
N GLU A 63 16.25 1.29 -7.62
CA GLU A 63 15.54 1.43 -6.34
C GLU A 63 14.20 0.66 -6.35
N PRO A 64 13.73 0.19 -5.18
CA PRO A 64 12.39 -0.36 -5.05
C PRO A 64 11.31 0.60 -5.54
N LEU A 65 10.30 0.06 -6.23
CA LEU A 65 9.15 0.86 -6.65
C LEU A 65 8.20 1.10 -5.47
N PHE A 66 8.05 0.06 -4.63
CA PHE A 66 7.16 0.03 -3.49
C PHE A 66 7.91 -0.31 -2.21
N ARG A 67 7.33 0.13 -1.08
CA ARG A 67 7.70 -0.32 0.26
C ARG A 67 6.50 -1.04 0.87
N ALA A 68 6.73 -2.15 1.55
CA ALA A 68 5.71 -2.78 2.36
C ALA A 68 5.45 -1.94 3.61
N SER A 69 4.19 -1.65 3.90
CA SER A 69 3.76 -1.04 5.16
C SER A 69 2.75 -1.97 5.83
N GLN A 70 3.05 -2.47 7.02
CA GLN A 70 2.10 -3.30 7.76
C GLN A 70 1.13 -2.44 8.56
N ASN A 71 -0.15 -2.81 8.54
CA ASN A 71 -1.16 -2.27 9.45
C ASN A 71 -2.05 -3.41 9.96
N ARG A 72 -3.02 -3.11 10.83
CA ARG A 72 -3.94 -4.10 11.41
C ARG A 72 -4.80 -4.87 10.40
N TYR A 73 -4.86 -4.43 9.15
CA TYR A 73 -5.58 -5.07 8.05
C TYR A 73 -4.65 -5.75 7.03
N GLY A 74 -3.35 -5.85 7.34
CA GLY A 74 -2.34 -6.52 6.54
C GLY A 74 -1.40 -5.58 5.77
N THR A 75 -0.56 -6.18 4.92
CA THR A 75 0.48 -5.47 4.15
C THR A 75 -0.14 -4.56 3.10
N THR A 76 0.19 -3.27 3.15
CA THR A 76 -0.19 -2.25 2.16
C THR A 76 1.07 -1.71 1.50
N TRP A 77 1.12 -1.73 0.17
CA TRP A 77 2.21 -1.17 -0.61
C TRP A 77 2.07 0.34 -0.71
N VAL A 78 3.11 1.05 -0.27
CA VAL A 78 3.25 2.51 -0.36
C VAL A 78 4.39 2.86 -1.32
N THR A 79 4.48 4.12 -1.73
CA THR A 79 5.64 4.60 -2.49
C THR A 79 6.92 4.36 -1.70
N TYR A 80 7.92 3.76 -2.35
CA TYR A 80 9.27 3.75 -1.79
C TYR A 80 9.85 5.16 -1.81
N ASP A 81 10.35 5.61 -0.65
CA ASP A 81 11.05 6.88 -0.46
C ASP A 81 12.39 6.58 0.25
N SER A 82 13.49 6.73 -0.47
CA SER A 82 14.84 6.50 0.03
C SER A 82 15.27 7.51 1.10
N ARG A 83 14.60 8.65 1.23
CA ARG A 83 14.87 9.62 2.31
C ARG A 83 14.24 9.19 3.64
N ALA A 84 13.08 8.54 3.57
CA ALA A 84 12.37 8.00 4.73
C ALA A 84 12.91 6.63 5.19
N HIS A 85 13.69 5.97 4.35
CA HIS A 85 14.45 4.76 4.65
C HIS A 85 15.89 4.96 4.16
N PRO A 86 16.72 5.73 4.91
CA PRO A 86 18.13 5.79 4.59
C PRO A 86 18.66 4.36 4.61
N HIS A 87 19.28 3.95 3.50
CA HIS A 87 20.01 2.69 3.45
C HIS A 87 20.99 2.70 4.61
N SER A 88 20.81 1.79 5.58
CA SER A 88 21.86 1.50 6.55
C SER A 88 23.07 1.09 5.73
N LEU A 89 24.07 1.97 5.64
CA LEU A 89 25.36 1.62 5.06
C LEU A 89 25.86 0.38 5.82
N PRO A 90 26.43 -0.63 5.13
CA PRO A 90 27.03 -1.76 5.83
C PRO A 90 28.09 -1.21 6.79
N THR A 91 27.99 -1.57 8.06
CA THR A 91 29.05 -1.35 9.04
C THR A 91 30.18 -2.29 8.67
N GLU A 92 31.32 -1.74 8.23
CA GLU A 92 32.58 -2.48 8.08
C GLU A 92 33.13 -2.91 9.45
#